data_AF-A0A7K3MTP1-F1
#
_entry.id   AF-A0A7K3MTP1-F1
#
_cell.length_a   1.000
_cell.length_b   1.000
_cell.length_c   1.000
_cell.angle_alpha   90.00
_cell.angle_beta   90.00
_cell.angle_gamma   90.00
#
_symmetry.space_group_name_H-M   'P 1'
#
loop_
_entity.id
_entity.type
_entity.pdbx_description
1 polymer ?
#
loop_
_entity_poly.entity_id
_entity_poly.type
_entity_poly.pdbx_seq_one_letter_code
_entity_poly.pdbx_strand_id
1 'polypeptide(L)'
;MKNVFRVSIVALLSLLTISCGTTQTASEALVENEFRNDVYKEIVNDQTKFMEFMNVAHTSKEADSWLMKDHMKMMESGKMMEVMKANPEMQEKMKKMMQEKMENDPEMQKKMMDKMKAKMMEDPAMKEAMMQNMHAKMKENPEMADEMMDKMMHFLHENPELMDKMKAKMKVHQAEMEKQQKDNMKKKQ
;
A
#
# COMPACT_ATOMS: atom_id res chain seq x y z
N MET A 1 71.48 23.26 37.38
CA MET A 1 70.58 23.67 36.28
C MET A 1 70.54 22.67 35.11
N LYS A 2 71.67 22.15 34.60
CA LYS A 2 71.68 21.18 33.47
C LYS A 2 70.84 19.90 33.69
N ASN A 3 70.85 19.34 34.89
CA ASN A 3 70.10 18.09 35.17
C ASN A 3 68.59 18.34 35.32
N VAL A 4 68.18 19.48 35.86
CA VAL A 4 66.76 19.86 35.96
C VAL A 4 66.18 20.11 34.58
N PHE A 5 66.93 20.79 33.70
CA PHE A 5 66.53 21.03 32.32
C PHE A 5 66.41 19.72 31.51
N ARG A 6 67.32 18.77 31.72
CA ARG A 6 67.25 17.45 31.07
C ARG A 6 66.07 16.62 31.55
N VAL A 7 65.75 16.64 32.84
CA VAL A 7 64.60 15.91 33.39
C VAL A 7 63.28 16.52 32.91
N SER A 8 63.17 17.85 32.84
CA SER A 8 61.97 18.52 32.30
C SER A 8 61.77 18.27 30.79
N ILE A 9 62.85 18.23 30.00
CA ILE A 9 62.76 17.94 28.55
C ILE A 9 62.33 16.48 28.30
N VAL A 10 62.85 15.53 29.08
CA VAL A 10 62.45 14.11 28.96
C VAL A 10 60.99 13.91 29.37
N ALA A 11 60.53 14.59 30.42
CA ALA A 11 59.14 14.52 30.86
C ALA A 11 58.16 15.13 29.84
N LEU A 12 58.53 16.24 29.18
CA LEU A 12 57.75 16.87 28.11
C LEU A 12 57.70 16.03 26.84
N LEU A 13 58.77 15.29 26.51
CA LEU A 13 58.80 14.38 25.36
C LEU A 13 57.98 13.10 25.59
N SER A 14 57.91 12.59 26.82
CA SER A 14 57.05 11.44 27.15
C SER A 14 55.55 11.76 27.16
N LEU A 15 55.16 13.04 27.26
CA LEU A 15 53.77 13.48 27.16
C LEU A 15 53.31 13.69 25.70
N LEU A 16 54.25 13.81 24.75
CA LEU A 16 53.95 14.00 23.31
C LEU A 16 53.68 12.69 22.55
N THR A 17 53.88 11.52 23.17
CA THR A 17 53.53 10.23 22.57
C THR A 17 52.08 9.80 22.83
N ILE A 18 51.31 10.58 23.59
CA ILE A 18 49.84 10.47 23.62
C ILE A 18 49.28 11.30 22.46
N SER A 19 49.77 11.03 21.25
CA SER A 19 49.09 11.47 20.04
C SER A 19 47.77 10.70 19.99
N CYS A 20 46.66 11.44 20.06
CA CYS A 20 45.30 10.92 20.11
C CYS A 20 44.85 10.42 18.72
N GLY A 21 45.57 9.43 18.19
CA GLY A 21 45.18 8.62 17.06
C GLY A 21 45.33 7.18 17.50
N THR A 22 44.22 6.49 17.71
CA THR A 22 44.23 5.06 18.04
C THR A 22 45.09 4.33 17.02
N THR A 23 46.19 3.71 17.44
CA THR A 23 47.06 2.86 16.58
C THR A 23 46.38 1.55 16.17
N GLN A 24 45.08 1.43 16.48
CA GLN A 24 44.28 0.23 16.33
C GLN A 24 43.63 0.22 14.96
N THR A 25 43.74 -0.91 14.27
CA THR A 25 43.05 -1.14 13.00
C THR A 25 41.53 -1.15 13.21
N ALA A 26 40.75 -0.87 12.15
CA ALA A 26 39.30 -0.96 12.22
C ALA A 26 38.83 -2.34 12.70
N SER A 27 39.50 -3.42 12.26
CA SER A 27 39.22 -4.78 12.71
C SER A 27 39.43 -4.97 14.20
N GLU A 28 40.51 -4.43 14.76
CA GLU A 28 40.78 -4.53 16.19
C GLU A 28 39.82 -3.65 17.00
N ALA A 29 39.48 -2.46 16.51
CA ALA A 29 38.56 -1.55 17.20
C ALA A 29 37.14 -2.15 17.30
N LEU A 30 36.70 -2.85 16.26
CA LEU A 30 35.39 -3.50 16.22
C LEU A 30 35.30 -4.79 17.05
N VAL A 31 36.40 -5.27 17.65
CA VAL A 31 36.34 -6.38 18.63
C VAL A 31 35.59 -5.93 19.88
N GLU A 32 35.77 -4.68 20.30
CA GLU A 32 35.12 -4.12 21.49
C GLU A 32 33.62 -3.95 21.27
N ASN A 33 32.82 -4.60 22.12
CA ASN A 33 31.36 -4.65 21.96
C ASN A 33 30.72 -3.26 22.04
N GLU A 34 31.19 -2.38 22.93
CA GLU A 34 30.63 -1.05 23.11
C GLU A 34 30.90 -0.17 21.89
N PHE A 35 32.18 -0.05 21.48
CA PHE A 35 32.55 0.70 20.29
C PHE A 35 31.83 0.20 19.04
N ARG A 36 31.79 -1.12 18.82
CA ARG A 36 31.07 -1.71 17.68
C ARG A 36 29.58 -1.37 17.70
N ASN A 37 28.92 -1.43 18.86
CA ASN A 37 27.52 -1.08 18.98
C ASN A 37 27.27 0.40 18.72
N ASP A 38 28.17 1.28 19.15
CA ASP A 38 28.05 2.72 18.90
C ASP A 38 28.28 3.05 17.42
N VAL A 39 29.20 2.36 16.75
CA VAL A 39 29.33 2.43 15.28
C VAL A 39 28.01 2.03 14.60
N TYR A 40 27.37 0.94 15.03
CA TYR A 40 26.09 0.52 14.45
C TYR A 40 24.99 1.55 14.68
N LYS A 41 24.88 2.13 15.89
CA LYS A 41 23.92 3.18 16.19
C LYS A 41 24.15 4.44 15.34
N GLU A 42 25.40 4.84 15.15
CA GLU A 42 25.75 6.00 14.34
C GLU A 42 25.34 5.79 12.87
N ILE A 43 25.55 4.58 12.34
CA ILE A 43 25.15 4.23 10.97
C ILE A 43 23.62 4.25 10.80
N VAL A 44 22.86 3.62 11.71
CA VAL A 44 21.39 3.49 11.51
C VAL A 44 20.60 4.75 11.85
N ASN A 45 21.17 5.70 12.60
CA ASN A 45 20.50 6.96 12.96
C ASN A 45 20.85 8.13 12.03
N ASP A 46 21.78 7.95 11.08
CA ASP A 46 22.15 8.96 10.08
C ASP A 46 21.86 8.43 8.68
N GLN A 47 20.95 9.10 7.96
CA GLN A 47 20.52 8.67 6.63
C GLN A 47 21.69 8.60 5.63
N THR A 48 22.61 9.55 5.66
CA THR A 48 23.74 9.58 4.70
C THR A 48 24.67 8.41 4.98
N LYS A 49 25.06 8.21 6.25
CA LYS A 49 25.93 7.09 6.65
C LYS A 49 25.27 5.74 6.36
N PHE A 50 23.98 5.61 6.62
CA PHE A 50 23.21 4.43 6.29
C PHE A 50 23.25 4.13 4.78
N MET A 51 22.98 5.13 3.94
CA MET A 51 22.97 4.95 2.49
C MET A 51 24.37 4.61 1.94
N GLU A 52 25.42 5.22 2.48
CA GLU A 52 26.80 4.88 2.13
C GLU A 52 27.14 3.43 2.51
N PHE A 53 26.76 3.00 3.72
CA PHE A 53 26.92 1.61 4.15
C PHE A 53 26.17 0.64 3.25
N MET A 54 24.93 0.95 2.87
CA MET A 54 24.13 0.13 1.96
C MET A 54 24.76 0.03 0.58
N ASN A 55 25.33 1.11 0.05
CA ASN A 55 26.05 1.08 -1.22
C ASN A 55 27.25 0.13 -1.15
N VAL A 56 28.01 0.15 -0.05
CA VAL A 56 29.11 -0.81 0.18
C VAL A 56 28.57 -2.23 0.27
N ALA A 57 27.49 -2.47 1.01
CA ALA A 57 26.88 -3.79 1.15
C ALA A 57 26.46 -4.38 -0.22
N HIS A 58 25.85 -3.57 -1.07
CA HIS A 58 25.43 -3.96 -2.43
C HIS A 58 26.60 -4.25 -3.40
N THR A 59 27.85 -3.98 -3.02
CA THR A 59 29.02 -4.44 -3.81
C THR A 59 29.36 -5.91 -3.57
N SER A 60 28.82 -6.53 -2.53
CA SER A 60 29.06 -7.93 -2.16
C SER A 60 27.83 -8.79 -2.41
N LYS A 61 27.98 -9.82 -3.25
CA LYS A 61 26.91 -10.81 -3.52
C LYS A 61 26.43 -11.51 -2.26
N GLU A 62 27.32 -11.73 -1.29
CA GLU A 62 26.99 -12.42 -0.06
C GLU A 62 26.14 -11.51 0.85
N ALA A 63 26.53 -10.24 0.97
CA ALA A 63 25.76 -9.25 1.72
C ALA A 63 24.38 -9.02 1.09
N ASP A 64 24.29 -8.98 -0.25
CA ASP A 64 23.00 -8.93 -0.96
C ASP A 64 22.10 -10.12 -0.60
N SER A 65 22.67 -11.33 -0.54
CA SER A 65 21.92 -12.53 -0.15
C SER A 65 21.39 -12.41 1.28
N TRP A 66 22.18 -11.88 2.21
CA TRP A 66 21.75 -11.65 3.59
C TRP A 66 20.64 -10.61 3.68
N LEU A 67 20.76 -9.49 2.96
CA LEU A 67 19.74 -8.45 2.89
C LEU A 67 18.42 -8.99 2.32
N MET A 68 18.47 -9.81 1.27
CA MET A 68 17.27 -10.42 0.70
C MET A 68 16.62 -11.42 1.66
N LYS A 69 17.42 -12.24 2.34
CA LYS A 69 16.91 -13.16 3.35
C LYS A 69 16.25 -12.42 4.52
N ASP A 70 16.82 -11.30 4.95
CA ASP A 70 16.22 -10.46 5.98
C ASP A 70 14.92 -9.81 5.51
N HIS A 71 14.89 -9.30 4.28
CA HIS A 71 13.68 -8.76 3.66
C HIS A 71 12.54 -9.78 3.59
N MET A 72 12.84 -11.03 3.21
CA MET A 72 11.85 -12.11 3.21
C MET A 72 11.29 -12.38 4.61
N LYS A 73 12.16 -12.45 5.63
CA LYS A 73 11.71 -12.60 7.02
C LYS A 73 10.84 -11.43 7.50
N MET A 74 11.14 -10.20 7.07
CA MET A 74 10.31 -9.03 7.39
C MET A 74 8.92 -9.11 6.75
N MET A 75 8.82 -9.67 5.55
CA MET A 75 7.52 -9.93 4.91
C MET A 75 6.76 -11.03 5.66
N GLU A 76 7.41 -12.15 5.97
CA GLU A 76 6.80 -13.30 6.67
C GLU A 76 6.33 -12.95 8.08
N SER A 77 7.10 -12.16 8.81
CA SER A 77 6.76 -11.74 10.18
C SER A 77 5.68 -10.66 10.25
N GLY A 78 5.27 -10.08 9.11
CA GLY A 78 4.32 -8.97 9.07
C GLY A 78 4.91 -7.61 9.45
N LYS A 79 6.18 -7.54 9.88
CA LYS A 79 6.88 -6.29 10.19
C LYS A 79 6.89 -5.31 9.02
N MET A 80 6.95 -5.82 7.79
CA MET A 80 6.81 -5.02 6.58
C MET A 80 5.47 -4.27 6.52
N MET A 81 4.37 -4.89 6.96
CA MET A 81 3.08 -4.20 7.03
C MET A 81 3.08 -3.09 8.07
N GLU A 82 3.77 -3.27 9.19
CA GLU A 82 3.87 -2.24 10.24
C GLU A 82 4.64 -1.01 9.73
N VAL A 83 5.78 -1.23 9.07
CA VAL A 83 6.56 -0.16 8.43
C VAL A 83 5.73 0.57 7.38
N MET A 84 4.99 -0.16 6.54
CA MET A 84 4.09 0.44 5.56
C MET A 84 2.94 1.21 6.22
N LYS A 85 2.44 0.77 7.38
CA LYS A 85 1.43 1.51 8.15
C LYS A 85 1.95 2.81 8.73
N ALA A 86 3.20 2.81 9.16
CA ALA A 86 3.86 4.00 9.70
C ALA A 86 4.25 5.02 8.61
N ASN A 87 4.29 4.61 7.33
CA ASN A 87 4.67 5.48 6.21
C ASN A 87 3.49 5.78 5.26
N PRO A 88 2.75 6.89 5.47
CA PRO A 88 1.59 7.25 4.66
C PRO A 88 1.94 7.55 3.20
N GLU A 89 3.10 8.13 2.92
CA GLU A 89 3.57 8.39 1.55
C GLU A 89 3.73 7.08 0.77
N MET A 90 4.33 6.07 1.40
CA MET A 90 4.49 4.74 0.80
C MET A 90 3.14 4.07 0.56
N GLN A 91 2.17 4.23 1.47
CA GLN A 91 0.82 3.72 1.24
C GLN A 91 0.15 4.36 0.03
N GLU A 92 0.23 5.69 -0.09
CA GLU A 92 -0.37 6.42 -1.20
C GLU A 92 0.27 5.99 -2.52
N LYS A 93 1.59 5.90 -2.56
CA LYS A 93 2.34 5.43 -3.73
C LYS A 93 1.95 4.01 -4.13
N MET A 94 1.79 3.12 -3.15
CA MET A 94 1.38 1.74 -3.41
C MET A 94 -0.07 1.65 -3.90
N LYS A 95 -0.99 2.44 -3.31
CA LYS A 95 -2.37 2.55 -3.81
C LYS A 95 -2.42 3.06 -5.24
N LYS A 96 -1.67 4.12 -5.55
CA LYS A 96 -1.60 4.68 -6.90
C LYS A 96 -1.04 3.68 -7.90
N MET A 97 0.05 3.00 -7.57
CA MET A 97 0.62 1.96 -8.42
C MET A 97 -0.36 0.79 -8.63
N MET A 98 -1.10 0.40 -7.59
CA MET A 98 -2.11 -0.65 -7.70
C MET A 98 -3.28 -0.22 -8.58
N GLN A 99 -3.75 1.03 -8.44
CA GLN A 99 -4.77 1.61 -9.30
C GLN A 99 -4.31 1.67 -10.75
N GLU A 100 -3.11 2.18 -11.02
CA GLU A 100 -2.55 2.28 -12.37
C GLU A 100 -2.37 0.90 -13.02
N LYS A 101 -1.88 -0.08 -12.26
CA LYS A 101 -1.77 -1.46 -12.74
C LYS A 101 -3.13 -2.08 -13.02
N MET A 102 -4.13 -1.80 -12.18
CA MET A 102 -5.50 -2.24 -12.39
C MET A 102 -6.12 -1.54 -13.61
N GLU A 103 -5.88 -0.24 -13.79
CA GLU A 103 -6.38 0.55 -14.92
C GLU A 103 -5.81 0.04 -16.26
N ASN A 104 -4.54 -0.37 -16.26
CA ASN A 104 -3.85 -0.84 -17.45
C ASN A 104 -3.96 -2.36 -17.71
N ASP A 105 -4.56 -3.13 -16.80
CA ASP A 105 -4.76 -4.58 -16.95
C ASP A 105 -6.27 -4.90 -17.07
N PRO A 106 -6.80 -4.97 -18.31
CA PRO A 106 -8.22 -5.24 -18.54
C PRO A 106 -8.66 -6.65 -18.09
N GLU A 107 -7.77 -7.63 -18.04
CA GLU A 107 -8.10 -8.95 -17.49
C GLU A 107 -8.26 -8.90 -15.97
N MET A 108 -7.39 -8.15 -15.29
CA MET A 108 -7.48 -7.93 -13.85
C MET A 108 -8.74 -7.15 -13.49
N GLN A 109 -9.09 -6.10 -14.24
CA GLN A 109 -10.36 -5.38 -14.05
C GLN A 109 -11.56 -6.30 -14.18
N LYS A 110 -11.59 -7.09 -15.26
CA LYS A 110 -12.70 -8.00 -15.52
C LYS A 110 -12.85 -9.01 -14.38
N LYS A 111 -11.75 -9.63 -13.95
CA LYS A 111 -11.76 -10.59 -12.85
C LYS A 111 -12.20 -9.97 -11.52
N MET A 112 -11.81 -8.72 -11.25
CA MET A 112 -12.24 -8.00 -10.05
C MET A 112 -13.72 -7.64 -10.09
N MET A 113 -14.20 -7.12 -11.22
CA MET A 113 -15.61 -6.82 -11.46
C MET A 113 -16.48 -8.08 -11.35
N ASP A 114 -16.03 -9.19 -11.93
CA ASP A 114 -16.73 -10.47 -11.84
C ASP A 114 -16.78 -10.98 -10.40
N LYS A 115 -15.70 -10.86 -9.63
CA LYS A 115 -15.67 -11.24 -8.21
C LYS A 115 -16.56 -10.35 -7.35
N MET A 116 -16.60 -9.05 -7.64
CA MET A 116 -17.48 -8.10 -6.96
C MET A 116 -18.95 -8.40 -7.28
N LYS A 117 -19.26 -8.67 -8.55
CA LYS A 117 -20.59 -9.07 -9.01
C LYS A 117 -21.02 -10.40 -8.37
N ALA A 118 -20.13 -11.37 -8.26
CA ALA A 118 -20.41 -12.65 -7.60
C ALA A 118 -20.76 -12.44 -6.12
N LYS A 119 -19.95 -11.68 -5.37
CA LYS A 119 -20.25 -11.35 -3.97
C LYS A 119 -21.56 -10.57 -3.80
N MET A 120 -21.85 -9.65 -4.72
CA MET A 120 -23.11 -8.90 -4.71
C MET A 120 -24.32 -9.80 -5.01
N MET A 121 -24.16 -10.87 -5.80
CA MET A 121 -25.23 -11.86 -6.01
C MET A 121 -25.40 -12.79 -4.81
N GLU A 122 -24.33 -13.08 -4.09
CA GLU A 122 -24.32 -13.95 -2.91
C GLU A 122 -24.88 -13.26 -1.65
N ASP A 123 -24.70 -11.94 -1.52
CA ASP A 123 -25.14 -11.17 -0.36
C ASP A 123 -26.28 -10.17 -0.72
N PRO A 124 -27.55 -10.53 -0.42
CA PRO A 124 -28.69 -9.66 -0.64
C PRO A 124 -28.63 -8.34 0.13
N ALA A 125 -28.04 -8.33 1.32
CA ALA A 125 -27.95 -7.13 2.15
C ALA A 125 -26.93 -6.14 1.58
N MET A 126 -25.79 -6.66 1.09
CA MET A 126 -24.80 -5.85 0.38
C MET A 126 -25.38 -5.26 -0.92
N LYS A 127 -26.13 -6.07 -1.67
CA LYS A 127 -26.84 -5.63 -2.88
C LYS A 127 -27.82 -4.50 -2.57
N GLU A 128 -28.63 -4.66 -1.53
CA GLU A 128 -29.63 -3.67 -1.15
C GLU A 128 -28.98 -2.36 -0.69
N ALA A 129 -27.97 -2.42 0.18
CA ALA A 129 -27.23 -1.24 0.63
C ALA A 129 -26.59 -0.48 -0.53
N MET A 130 -26.02 -1.19 -1.51
CA MET A 130 -25.43 -0.58 -2.70
C MET A 130 -26.48 0.10 -3.58
N MET A 131 -27.62 -0.57 -3.83
CA MET A 131 -28.73 0.01 -4.60
C MET A 131 -29.30 1.25 -3.90
N GLN A 132 -29.45 1.23 -2.58
CA GLN A 132 -29.89 2.38 -1.80
C GLN A 132 -28.91 3.55 -1.88
N ASN A 133 -27.61 3.30 -1.74
CA ASN A 133 -26.58 4.33 -1.86
C ASN A 133 -26.56 4.94 -3.27
N MET A 134 -26.68 4.09 -4.30
CA MET A 134 -26.78 4.54 -5.68
C MET A 134 -28.03 5.39 -5.94
N HIS A 135 -29.19 4.97 -5.43
CA HIS A 135 -30.42 5.75 -5.50
C HIS A 135 -30.31 7.09 -4.75
N ALA A 136 -29.65 7.12 -3.60
CA ALA A 136 -29.40 8.36 -2.86
C ALA A 136 -28.54 9.32 -3.68
N LYS A 137 -27.42 8.84 -4.23
CA LYS A 137 -26.53 9.65 -5.08
C LYS A 137 -27.21 10.14 -6.35
N MET A 138 -28.05 9.33 -6.99
CA MET A 138 -28.85 9.76 -8.15
C MET A 138 -29.89 10.82 -7.79
N LYS A 139 -30.48 10.75 -6.59
CA LYS A 139 -31.40 11.79 -6.12
C LYS A 139 -30.68 13.09 -5.77
N GLU A 140 -29.48 13.00 -5.22
CA GLU A 140 -28.64 14.15 -4.87
C GLU A 140 -28.02 14.80 -6.11
N ASN A 141 -27.75 14.02 -7.16
CA ASN A 141 -27.18 14.51 -8.41
C ASN A 141 -28.05 14.08 -9.63
N PRO A 142 -29.03 14.90 -10.02
CA PRO A 142 -29.92 14.61 -11.14
C PRO A 142 -29.17 14.58 -12.49
N GLU A 143 -28.12 15.39 -12.69
CA GLU A 143 -27.29 15.32 -13.92
C GLU A 143 -26.63 13.95 -14.08
N MET A 144 -26.12 13.38 -12.99
CA MET A 144 -25.54 12.04 -13.01
C MET A 144 -26.60 10.97 -13.29
N ALA A 145 -27.82 11.16 -12.80
CA ALA A 145 -28.94 10.26 -13.09
C ALA A 145 -29.33 10.29 -14.57
N ASP A 146 -29.42 11.48 -15.16
CA ASP A 146 -29.75 11.67 -16.57
C ASP A 146 -28.67 11.09 -17.49
N GLU A 147 -27.39 11.37 -17.22
CA GLU A 147 -26.27 10.81 -18.00
C GLU A 147 -26.26 9.28 -17.96
N MET A 148 -26.58 8.69 -16.81
CA MET A 148 -26.64 7.24 -16.66
C MET A 148 -27.85 6.64 -17.38
N MET A 149 -29.02 7.29 -17.35
CA MET A 149 -30.19 6.87 -18.12
C MET A 149 -29.92 6.94 -19.62
N ASP A 150 -29.27 8.01 -20.09
CA ASP A 150 -28.94 8.19 -21.50
C ASP A 150 -27.97 7.12 -22.00
N LYS A 151 -26.91 6.82 -21.25
CA LYS A 151 -25.99 5.71 -21.58
C LYS A 151 -26.71 4.37 -21.60
N MET A 152 -27.63 4.14 -20.68
CA MET A 152 -28.43 2.91 -20.64
C MET A 152 -29.37 2.82 -21.85
N MET A 153 -30.02 3.91 -22.24
CA MET A 153 -30.87 3.96 -23.43
C MET A 153 -30.06 3.76 -24.71
N HIS A 154 -28.88 4.37 -24.82
CA HIS A 154 -27.97 4.16 -25.94
C HIS A 154 -27.54 2.70 -26.05
N PHE A 155 -27.11 2.09 -24.94
CA PHE A 155 -26.72 0.68 -24.91
C PHE A 155 -27.87 -0.27 -25.29
N LEU A 156 -29.10 0.05 -24.88
CA LEU A 156 -30.29 -0.72 -25.25
C LEU A 156 -30.67 -0.52 -26.72
N HIS A 157 -30.49 0.68 -27.27
CA HIS A 157 -30.69 0.94 -28.70
C HIS A 157 -29.67 0.19 -29.57
N GLU A 158 -28.41 0.10 -29.11
CA GLU A 158 -27.37 -0.69 -29.76
C GLU A 158 -27.57 -2.21 -29.61
N ASN A 159 -28.42 -2.63 -28.67
CA ASN A 159 -28.68 -4.03 -28.36
C ASN A 159 -30.19 -4.37 -28.40
N PRO A 160 -30.79 -4.43 -29.60
CA PRO A 160 -32.24 -4.54 -29.77
C PRO A 160 -32.86 -5.79 -29.15
N GLU A 161 -32.14 -6.93 -29.14
CA GLU A 161 -32.59 -8.15 -28.47
C GLU A 161 -32.75 -7.96 -26.95
N LEU A 162 -31.84 -7.20 -26.34
CA LEU A 162 -31.90 -6.88 -24.92
C LEU A 162 -33.08 -5.94 -24.63
N MET A 163 -33.30 -4.96 -25.51
CA MET A 163 -34.44 -4.04 -25.42
C MET A 163 -35.78 -4.78 -25.48
N ASP A 164 -35.93 -5.73 -26.40
CA ASP A 164 -37.16 -6.52 -26.54
C ASP A 164 -37.38 -7.44 -25.34
N LYS A 165 -36.33 -8.08 -24.83
CA LYS A 165 -36.41 -8.89 -23.61
C LYS A 165 -36.79 -8.05 -22.39
N MET A 166 -36.30 -6.81 -22.29
CA MET A 166 -36.64 -5.88 -21.23
C MET A 166 -38.10 -5.40 -21.35
N LYS A 167 -38.55 -5.01 -22.55
CA LYS A 167 -39.95 -4.65 -22.82
C LYS A 167 -40.91 -5.79 -22.48
N ALA A 168 -40.56 -7.03 -22.82
CA ALA A 168 -41.35 -8.20 -22.48
C ALA A 168 -41.48 -8.37 -20.96
N LYS A 169 -40.38 -8.27 -20.21
CA LYS A 169 -40.41 -8.33 -18.73
C LYS A 169 -41.21 -7.18 -18.11
N MET A 170 -41.07 -5.97 -18.62
CA MET A 170 -41.84 -4.80 -18.17
C MET A 170 -43.34 -5.02 -18.35
N LYS A 171 -43.78 -5.50 -19.53
CA LYS A 171 -45.19 -5.80 -19.79
C LYS A 171 -45.75 -6.86 -18.85
N VAL A 172 -44.98 -7.93 -18.60
CA VAL A 172 -45.38 -8.99 -17.65
C VAL A 172 -45.50 -8.43 -16.23
N HIS A 173 -44.51 -7.66 -15.78
CA HIS A 173 -44.53 -7.07 -14.44
C HIS A 173 -45.66 -6.04 -14.28
N GLN A 174 -45.92 -5.23 -15.30
CA GLN A 174 -47.03 -4.26 -15.31
C GLN A 174 -48.39 -4.98 -15.22
N ALA A 175 -48.59 -6.05 -15.99
CA ALA A 175 -49.80 -6.85 -15.93
C ALA A 175 -49.97 -7.54 -14.57
N GLU A 176 -48.88 -7.99 -13.94
CA GLU A 176 -48.89 -8.58 -12.60
C GLU A 176 -49.26 -7.56 -11.52
N MET A 177 -48.72 -6.34 -11.61
CA MET A 177 -49.05 -5.22 -10.72
C MET A 177 -50.52 -4.80 -10.84
N GLU A 178 -51.04 -4.69 -12.07
CA GLU A 178 -52.47 -4.42 -12.29
C GLU A 178 -53.37 -5.51 -11.72
N LYS A 179 -52.95 -6.77 -11.83
CA LYS A 179 -53.67 -7.91 -11.25
C LYS A 179 -53.65 -7.85 -9.71
N GLN A 180 -52.49 -7.60 -9.11
CA GLN A 180 -52.36 -7.44 -7.66
C GLN A 180 -53.17 -6.25 -7.13
N GLN A 181 -53.22 -5.12 -7.84
CA GLN A 181 -54.05 -3.97 -7.48
C GLN A 181 -55.54 -4.30 -7.55
N LYS A 182 -55.99 -5.00 -8.59
CA LYS A 182 -57.37 -5.47 -8.72
C LYS A 182 -57.75 -6.47 -7.63
N ASP A 183 -56.85 -7.39 -7.29
CA ASP A 183 -57.06 -8.39 -6.22
C ASP A 183 -57.07 -7.73 -4.83
N ASN A 184 -56.23 -6.71 -4.59
CA ASN A 184 -56.25 -5.92 -3.36
C ASN A 184 -57.51 -5.05 -3.22
N MET A 185 -58.07 -4.55 -4.32
CA MET A 185 -59.37 -3.85 -4.30
C MET A 185 -60.53 -4.81 -4.02
N LYS A 186 -60.50 -6.04 -4.54
CA LYS A 186 -61.51 -7.07 -4.27
C LYS A 186 -61.49 -7.62 -2.84
N LYS A 187 -60.32 -7.63 -2.18
CA LYS A 187 -60.19 -8.05 -0.77
C LYS A 187 -60.58 -6.98 0.26
N LYS A 188 -60.81 -5.74 -0.18
CA LYS A 188 -61.24 -4.61 0.67
C LYS A 188 -62.74 -4.29 0.56
N GLN A 189 -63.51 -5.08 -0.19
CA GLN A 189 -64.98 -5.14 -0.17
C GLN A 189 -65.42 -6.38 0.60
#